data_AF-A0A075HBF5-F1
#
_entry.id   AF-A0A075HBF5-F1
#
_cell.length_a   1.000
_cell.length_b   1.000
_cell.length_c   1.000
_cell.angle_alpha   90.00
_cell.angle_beta   90.00
_cell.angle_gamma   90.00
#
_symmetry.space_group_name_H-M   'P 1'
#
loop_
_entity.id
_entity.type
_entity.pdbx_description
1 polymer ?
#
loop_
_entity_poly.entity_id
_entity_poly.type
_entity_poly.pdbx_seq_one_letter_code
_entity_poly.pdbx_strand_id
1 'polypeptide(L)' 'MGKFDSIKMQDLIEVKDPDENGGVTLVFKENKIIQLKIVDGKLVSEVQE' A
#
# COMPACT_ATOMS: atom_id res chain seq x y z
N MET A 1 3.18 4.60 -17.72
CA MET A 1 3.60 4.09 -16.41
C MET A 1 2.38 3.51 -15.72
N GLY A 2 2.41 2.26 -15.30
CA GLY A 2 1.36 1.64 -14.50
C GLY A 2 1.40 2.11 -13.05
N LYS A 3 0.24 2.08 -12.36
CA LYS A 3 0.06 2.52 -10.97
C LYS A 3 1.08 1.94 -9.97
N PHE A 4 1.65 0.78 -10.27
CA PHE A 4 2.53 0.02 -9.39
C PHE A 4 3.97 -0.07 -9.89
N ASP A 5 4.34 0.67 -10.94
CA ASP A 5 5.68 0.57 -11.52
C ASP A 5 6.77 1.03 -10.52
N SER A 6 6.48 2.02 -9.67
CA SER A 6 7.44 2.56 -8.71
C SER A 6 7.78 1.61 -7.56
N ILE A 7 6.85 0.73 -7.19
CA ILE A 7 7.00 -0.26 -6.11
C ILE A 7 7.43 -1.65 -6.60
N LYS A 8 7.46 -1.85 -7.93
CA LYS A 8 7.77 -3.15 -8.51
C LYS A 8 9.21 -3.53 -8.17
N MET A 9 9.39 -4.76 -7.67
CA MET A 9 10.69 -5.29 -7.20
C MET A 9 11.32 -4.51 -6.04
N GLN A 10 10.55 -3.68 -5.34
CA GLN A 10 11.03 -3.04 -4.12
C GLN A 10 10.89 -3.99 -2.93
N ASP A 11 11.85 -3.90 -2.01
CA ASP A 11 11.80 -4.64 -0.75
C ASP A 11 10.70 -4.08 0.16
N LEU A 12 9.89 -4.96 0.73
CA LEU A 12 8.93 -4.60 1.77
C LEU A 12 9.68 -4.49 3.11
N ILE A 13 9.61 -3.32 3.76
CA ILE A 13 10.34 -3.01 4.98
C ILE A 13 9.44 -3.14 6.21
N GLU A 14 8.18 -2.71 6.09
CA GLU A 14 7.24 -2.67 7.20
C GLU A 14 5.81 -2.94 6.71
N VAL A 15 5.05 -3.64 7.54
CA VAL A 15 3.60 -3.79 7.40
C VAL A 15 2.99 -3.15 8.63
N LYS A 16 2.18 -2.11 8.44
CA LYS A 16 1.49 -1.43 9.53
C LYS A 16 0.07 -1.96 9.64
N ASP A 17 -0.32 -2.20 10.89
CA ASP A 17 -1.67 -2.58 11.25
C ASP A 17 -2.72 -1.55 10.77
N PRO A 18 -3.97 -2.00 10.59
CA PRO A 18 -5.08 -1.12 10.26
C PRO A 18 -5.22 0.05 11.24
N ASP A 19 -5.40 1.26 10.72
CA ASP A 19 -5.90 2.38 11.53
C ASP A 19 -7.43 2.29 11.72
N GLU A 20 -8.04 3.30 12.35
CA GLU A 20 -9.47 3.33 12.63
C GLU A 20 -10.37 3.19 11.38
N ASN A 21 -9.83 3.46 10.19
CA ASN A 21 -10.53 3.30 8.91
C ASN A 21 -10.37 1.90 8.28
N GLY A 22 -9.65 1.01 8.96
CA GLY A 22 -9.35 -0.34 8.49
C GLY A 22 -8.34 -0.36 7.34
N GLY A 23 -7.98 -1.58 6.91
CA GLY A 23 -7.00 -1.80 5.84
C GLY A 23 -5.60 -2.15 6.35
N VAL A 24 -4.63 -2.26 5.45
CA VAL A 24 -3.23 -2.53 5.80
C VAL A 24 -2.34 -1.57 5.01
N THR A 25 -1.33 -1.02 5.66
CA THR A 25 -0.35 -0.15 5.00
C THR A 25 0.96 -0.91 4.81
N LEU A 26 1.44 -0.95 3.57
CA LEU A 26 2.70 -1.56 3.18
C LEU A 26 3.72 -0.45 2.94
N VAL A 27 4.87 -0.52 3.61
CA VAL A 27 5.98 0.43 3.43
C VAL A 27 7.14 -0.30 2.78
N PHE A 28 7.51 0.16 1.59
CA PHE A 28 8.62 -0.36 0.82
C PHE A 28 9.87 0.50 1.01
N LYS A 29 11.00 -0.02 0.54
CA LYS A 29 12.25 0.71 0.43
C LYS A 29 12.04 2.03 -0.31
N GLU A 30 12.85 3.03 0.03
CA GLU A 30 12.72 4.41 -0.47
C GLU A 30 11.42 5.10 -0.04
N ASN A 31 10.83 4.65 1.07
CA ASN A 31 9.63 5.25 1.69
C ASN A 31 8.39 5.28 0.77
N LYS A 32 8.30 4.34 -0.17
CA LYS A 32 7.12 4.15 -1.02
C LYS A 32 6.03 3.44 -0.24
N ILE A 33 4.82 3.98 -0.24
CA ILE A 33 3.74 3.51 0.63
C ILE A 33 2.56 3.05 -0.21
N ILE A 34 1.97 1.92 0.16
CA ILE A 34 0.69 1.45 -0.39
C ILE A 34 -0.29 1.28 0.76
N GLN A 35 -1.47 1.89 0.61
CA GLN A 35 -2.60 1.61 1.47
C GLN A 35 -3.56 0.66 0.76
N LEU A 36 -3.91 -0.44 1.42
CA LEU A 36 -4.86 -1.42 0.94
C LEU A 36 -6.08 -1.42 1.86
N LYS A 37 -7.29 -1.29 1.31
CA LYS A 37 -8.52 -1.33 2.10
C LYS A 37 -9.66 -2.00 1.33
N ILE A 38 -10.67 -2.46 2.05
CA ILE A 38 -11.90 -2.97 1.45
C ILE A 38 -12.92 -1.85 1.41
N VAL A 39 -13.43 -1.53 0.22
CA VAL A 39 -14.53 -0.58 0.00
C VAL A 39 -15.59 -1.29 -0.82
N ASP A 40 -16.83 -1.34 -0.32
CA ASP A 40 -17.96 -2.02 -0.96
C ASP A 40 -17.65 -3.48 -1.38
N GLY A 41 -16.93 -4.20 -0.50
CA GLY A 41 -16.52 -5.59 -0.74
C GLY A 41 -15.40 -5.76 -1.77
N LYS A 42 -14.80 -4.66 -2.27
CA LYS A 42 -13.69 -4.69 -3.23
C LYS A 42 -12.40 -4.24 -2.58
N LEU A 43 -11.30 -4.90 -2.94
CA LEU A 43 -9.96 -4.46 -2.57
C LEU A 43 -9.58 -3.22 -3.38
N VAL A 44 -9.39 -2.10 -2.69
CA VAL A 44 -8.92 -0.83 -3.24
C VAL A 44 -7.51 -0.58 -2.74
N SER A 45 -6.67 -0.03 -3.62
CA SER A 45 -5.29 0.35 -3.32
C SER A 45 -5.08 1.83 -3.57
N GLU A 46 -4.20 2.45 -2.79
CA GLU A 46 -3.68 3.80 -3.03
C GLU A 46 -2.17 3.75 -2.91
N VAL A 47 -1.46 4.34 -3.88
CA VAL A 47 0.01 4.41 -3.88
C VAL A 47 0.38 5.85 -3.57
N GLN A 48 1.23 6.03 -2.55
CA GLN A 48 1.79 7.32 -2.15
C GLN A 48 3.30 7.27 -2.40
N GLU A 49 3.80 8.24 -3.14
CA GLU A 49 5.20 8.40 -3.55
C GLU A 49 5.85 9.58 -2.81
#